data_AF-A0A9E1VUC6-F1
#
_entry.id   AF-A0A9E1VUC6-F1
#
_cell.length_a   1.000
_cell.length_b   1.000
_cell.length_c   1.000
_cell.angle_alpha   90.00
_cell.angle_beta   90.00
_cell.angle_gamma   90.00
#
_symmetry.space_group_name_H-M   'P 1'
#
loop_
_entity.id
_entity.type
_entity.pdbx_description
1 polymer ?
#
loop_
_entity_poly.entity_id
_entity_poly.type
_entity_poly.pdbx_seq_one_letter_code
_entity_poly.pdbx_strand_id
1 'polypeptide(L)' 'MRKTLLTLTGALLGLALTAGSAHAVKIRVQSVIPAKADEVVMLKDFADTVRDLTNGEVDIEVLPGVIYGS' A
#
# COMPACT_ATOMS: atom_id res chain seq x y z
N MET A 1 -21.60 38.24 -6.50
CA MET A 1 -21.56 36.95 -7.23
C MET A 1 -20.15 36.56 -7.68
N ARG A 2 -19.45 37.36 -8.50
CA ARG A 2 -18.10 37.01 -9.00
C ARG A 2 -17.04 36.79 -7.90
N LYS A 3 -17.05 37.63 -6.85
CA LYS A 3 -16.19 37.47 -5.66
C LYS A 3 -16.55 36.21 -4.86
N THR A 4 -17.83 35.97 -4.63
CA THR A 4 -18.35 34.79 -3.91
C THR A 4 -17.99 33.48 -4.62
N LEU A 5 -18.10 33.47 -5.96
CA LEU A 5 -17.69 32.34 -6.79
C LEU A 5 -16.18 32.10 -6.67
N LEU A 6 -15.37 33.16 -6.76
CA LEU A 6 -13.92 33.07 -6.61
C LEU A 6 -13.51 32.51 -5.23
N THR A 7 -14.18 32.94 -4.17
CA THR A 7 -13.92 32.48 -2.79
C THR A 7 -14.29 31.00 -2.64
N LEU A 8 -15.41 30.57 -3.22
CA LEU A 8 -15.86 29.18 -3.17
C LEU A 8 -14.92 28.24 -3.96
N THR A 9 -14.47 28.68 -5.14
CA THR A 9 -13.50 27.92 -5.95
C THR A 9 -12.14 27.82 -5.26
N GLY A 10 -11.66 28.90 -4.64
CA GLY A 10 -10.42 28.89 -3.86
C GLY A 10 -10.47 27.97 -2.63
N ALA A 11 -11.60 27.93 -1.94
CA ALA A 11 -11.81 27.04 -0.80
C ALA A 11 -11.83 25.55 -1.19
N LEU A 12 -12.48 25.19 -2.31
CA LEU A 12 -12.47 23.81 -2.82
C LEU A 12 -11.07 23.33 -3.22
N LEU A 13 -10.31 24.19 -3.91
CA LEU A 13 -8.93 23.89 -4.30
C LEU A 13 -8.03 23.71 -3.08
N GLY A 14 -8.20 24.56 -2.06
CA GLY A 14 -7.47 24.44 -0.79
C GLY A 14 -7.73 23.14 -0.05
N LEU A 15 -8.99 22.65 -0.04
CA LEU A 15 -9.33 21.37 0.58
C LEU A 15 -8.75 20.17 -0.18
N ALA A 16 -8.75 20.20 -1.52
CA ALA A 16 -8.18 19.14 -2.35
C ALA A 16 -6.67 18.92 -2.13
N LEU A 17 -5.95 19.99 -1.78
CA LEU A 17 -4.51 19.94 -1.46
C LEU A 17 -4.23 19.35 -0.06
N THR A 18 -5.23 19.27 0.81
CA THR A 18 -5.10 18.71 2.17
C THR A 18 -5.51 17.24 2.28
N ALA A 19 -5.92 16.60 1.18
CA ALA A 19 -6.04 15.15 1.11
C ALA A 19 -4.62 14.56 1.23
N GLY A 20 -4.17 14.37 2.48
CA GLY A 20 -2.83 13.94 2.81
C GLY A 20 -2.48 12.64 2.10
N SER A 21 -1.24 12.55 1.63
CA SER A 21 -0.66 11.29 1.20
C SER A 21 -0.80 10.28 2.34
N ALA A 22 -1.65 9.28 2.18
CA ALA A 22 -1.67 8.15 3.10
C ALA A 22 -0.25 7.59 3.15
N HIS A 23 0.36 7.57 4.35
CA HIS A 23 1.71 7.05 4.49
C HIS A 23 1.67 5.56 4.20
N ALA A 24 2.31 5.15 3.10
CA ALA A 24 2.39 3.75 2.72
C ALA A 24 2.98 2.92 3.88
N VAL A 25 2.20 1.95 4.35
CA VAL A 25 2.58 1.02 5.40
C VAL A 25 3.29 -0.16 4.76
N LYS A 26 4.57 -0.33 5.08
CA LYS A 26 5.37 -1.46 4.61
C LYS A 26 5.44 -2.55 5.68
N ILE A 27 4.88 -3.71 5.38
CA ILE A 27 4.88 -4.89 6.25
C ILE A 27 5.88 -5.90 5.67
N ARG A 28 6.86 -6.34 6.46
CA ARG A 28 7.87 -7.32 6.01
C ARG A 28 7.61 -8.65 6.68
N VAL A 29 7.35 -9.68 5.89
CA VAL A 29 7.04 -11.03 6.37
C VAL A 29 8.19 -11.96 6.04
N GLN A 30 8.87 -12.45 7.06
CA GLN A 30 9.92 -13.45 6.90
C GLN A 30 9.31 -14.84 6.78
N SER A 31 9.44 -15.47 5.61
CA SER A 31 9.07 -16.89 5.47
C SER A 31 10.04 -17.76 6.28
N VAL A 32 9.56 -18.86 6.85
CA VAL A 32 10.40 -19.93 7.45
C VAL A 32 10.35 -21.22 6.64
N ILE A 33 9.69 -21.17 5.48
CA ILE A 33 9.56 -22.27 4.52
C ILE A 33 10.19 -21.87 3.17
N PRO A 34 10.53 -22.83 2.29
CA PRO A 34 11.17 -22.55 1.00
C PRO A 34 10.41 -21.51 0.18
N ALA A 35 11.12 -20.61 -0.47
CA ALA A 35 10.50 -19.52 -1.26
C ALA A 35 9.65 -19.98 -2.45
N LYS A 36 9.76 -21.26 -2.84
CA LYS A 36 9.00 -21.92 -3.90
C LYS A 36 7.87 -22.81 -3.37
N ALA A 37 7.69 -22.91 -2.05
CA ALA A 37 6.56 -23.63 -1.48
C ALA A 37 5.26 -22.95 -1.90
N ASP A 38 4.21 -23.75 -2.14
CA ASP A 38 2.92 -23.26 -2.64
C ASP A 38 2.33 -22.20 -1.71
N GLU A 39 2.55 -22.33 -0.39
CA GLU A 39 2.10 -21.38 0.61
C GLU A 39 2.78 -20.01 0.48
N VAL A 40 4.05 -19.95 0.04
CA VAL A 40 4.74 -18.67 -0.22
C VAL A 40 4.18 -18.00 -1.48
N VAL A 41 3.75 -18.78 -2.47
CA VAL A 41 3.08 -18.24 -3.67
C VAL A 41 1.72 -17.68 -3.28
N MET A 42 0.91 -18.43 -2.54
CA MET A 42 -0.39 -17.97 -2.04
C MET A 42 -0.28 -16.69 -1.19
N LEU A 43 0.76 -16.59 -0.34
CA LEU A 43 0.98 -15.38 0.47
C LEU A 43 1.35 -14.16 -0.39
N LYS A 44 2.06 -14.35 -1.50
CA LYS A 44 2.36 -13.27 -2.45
C LYS A 44 1.12 -12.82 -3.21
N ASP A 45 0.28 -13.76 -3.65
CA ASP A 45 -0.99 -13.42 -4.32
C ASP A 45 -1.93 -12.63 -3.40
N PHE A 46 -1.98 -13.00 -2.12
CA PHE A 46 -2.68 -12.23 -1.10
C PHE A 46 -2.08 -10.83 -0.93
N ALA A 47 -0.74 -10.71 -0.85
CA ALA A 47 -0.05 -9.42 -0.74
C ALA A 47 -0.35 -8.50 -1.93
N ASP A 48 -0.36 -9.03 -3.15
CA ASP A 48 -0.71 -8.27 -4.36
C ASP A 48 -2.18 -7.82 -4.32
N THR A 49 -3.10 -8.68 -3.88
CA THR A 49 -4.52 -8.32 -3.72
C THR A 49 -4.69 -7.17 -2.73
N VAL A 50 -3.97 -7.19 -1.60
CA VAL A 50 -4.01 -6.10 -0.61
C VAL A 50 -3.46 -4.81 -1.19
N ARG A 51 -2.32 -4.87 -1.92
CA ARG A 51 -1.74 -3.69 -2.56
C ARG A 51 -2.72 -3.05 -3.54
N ASP A 52 -3.40 -3.86 -4.35
CA ASP A 52 -4.35 -3.38 -5.36
C ASP A 52 -5.59 -2.75 -4.71
N LEU A 53 -6.16 -3.38 -3.69
CA LEU A 53 -7.34 -2.86 -2.96
C LEU A 53 -7.03 -1.59 -2.15
N THR A 54 -5.78 -1.37 -1.78
CA THR A 54 -5.32 -0.20 -1.01
C THR A 54 -4.63 0.85 -1.88
N ASN A 55 -4.62 0.66 -3.20
CA ASN A 55 -3.95 1.55 -4.14
C ASN A 55 -2.48 1.83 -3.73
N GLY A 56 -1.79 0.81 -3.23
CA GLY A 56 -0.40 0.88 -2.78
C GLY A 56 -0.19 1.43 -1.36
N GLU A 57 -1.24 1.79 -0.63
CA GLU A 57 -1.11 2.25 0.76
C GLU A 57 -0.61 1.13 1.69
N VAL A 58 -0.91 -0.13 1.39
CA VAL A 58 -0.38 -1.28 2.13
C VAL A 58 0.51 -2.11 1.22
N ASP A 59 1.80 -2.21 1.55
CA ASP A 59 2.81 -2.98 0.82
C ASP A 59 3.34 -4.12 1.70
N ILE A 60 2.96 -5.35 1.36
CA ILE A 60 3.41 -6.56 2.05
C ILE A 60 4.57 -7.19 1.27
N GLU A 61 5.77 -7.11 1.83
CA GLU A 61 6.98 -7.70 1.27
C GLU A 61 7.23 -9.10 1.88
N VAL A 62 7.09 -10.16 1.07
CA VAL A 62 7.41 -11.53 1.48
C VAL A 62 8.90 -11.81 1.25
N LEU A 63 9.66 -11.91 2.34
CA LEU A 63 11.08 -12.21 2.31
C LEU A 63 11.31 -13.72 2.15
N PRO A 64 12.33 -14.13 1.36
CA PRO A 64 12.64 -15.54 1.17
C PRO A 64 13.02 -16.20 2.49
N GLY A 65 12.53 -17.41 2.71
CA GLY A 65 12.91 -18.19 3.88
C GLY A 65 14.35 -18.64 3.81
N VAL A 66 15.11 -18.33 4.87
CA VAL A 66 16.43 -18.93 5.09
C VAL A 66 16.21 -20.24 5.84
N ILE A 67 16.46 -21.35 5.18
CA ILE A 67 16.60 -22.63 5.89
C ILE A 67 18.05 -22.70 6.36
N TYR A 68 18.26 -22.59 7.66
CA TYR A 68 19.58 -22.80 8.25
C TYR A 68 20.00 -24.26 8.03
N GLY A 69 21.08 -24.48 7.28
CA GLY A 69 21.68 -25.81 7.06
C GLY A 69 21.30 -26.54 5.76
N SER A 70 20.85 -25.82 4.72
CA SER A 70 20.71 -26.37 3.34
C SER A 70 22.01 -26.29 2.56
#